data_AF-A0A919Y3H7-F1
#
_entry.id   AF-A0A919Y3H7-F1
#
_cell.length_a   1.000
_cell.length_b   1.000
_cell.length_c   1.000
_cell.angle_alpha   90.00
_cell.angle_beta   90.00
_cell.angle_gamma   90.00
#
_symmetry.space_group_name_H-M   'P 1'
#
loop_
_entity.id
_entity.type
_entity.pdbx_description
1 polymer ?
#
loop_
_entity_poly.entity_id
_entity_poly.type
_entity_poly.pdbx_seq_one_letter_code
_entity_poly.pdbx_strand_id
1 'polypeptide(L)'
;MRNPNQLEDMIGTLLQVDDQAWGAYAFSRDVLKRRIRPEQMAKMTDEAICCGKNYAKRMIAHYGCKDARMLAEKMKIKVQFEPSSITGNRILFACYTPPDHIAIMDEPIRRAALLVSQEAPGLVELFRQDDIMNTILGHEIFHAVEDRYESEMYTRTEKIVLWHFLGLQNCSKVRALSEIAAMSFTRELNRLDYSPFILDFLLYFSYDSSGAESIYRDVLGVGSGRCREAVEDHE
;
A
#
# COMPACT_ATOMS: atom_id res chain seq x y z
N MET A 1 16.85 -19.27 -18.15
CA MET A 1 17.85 -18.88 -17.12
C MET A 1 17.47 -17.48 -16.66
N ARG A 2 17.12 -17.27 -15.39
CA ARG A 2 16.87 -15.92 -14.86
C ARG A 2 18.18 -15.12 -14.94
N ASN A 3 18.08 -13.85 -15.34
CA ASN A 3 19.22 -12.94 -15.34
C ASN A 3 19.66 -12.75 -13.87
N PRO A 4 20.94 -12.96 -13.50
CA PRO A 4 21.37 -13.03 -12.10
C PRO A 4 21.08 -11.78 -11.25
N ASN A 5 20.74 -10.64 -11.86
CA ASN A 5 20.40 -9.40 -11.16
C ASN A 5 18.98 -8.90 -11.45
N GLN A 6 18.09 -9.72 -12.04
CA GLN A 6 16.77 -9.27 -12.49
C GLN A 6 15.96 -8.61 -11.36
N LEU A 7 15.96 -9.22 -10.16
CA LEU A 7 15.24 -8.69 -9.02
C LEU A 7 15.83 -7.35 -8.55
N GLU A 8 17.15 -7.27 -8.40
CA GLU A 8 17.84 -6.07 -7.95
C GLU A 8 17.59 -4.89 -8.91
N ASP A 9 17.68 -5.12 -10.22
CA ASP A 9 17.42 -4.10 -11.24
C ASP A 9 15.96 -3.59 -11.20
N MET A 10 15.00 -4.52 -11.03
CA MET A 10 13.58 -4.18 -10.94
C MET A 10 13.27 -3.38 -9.67
N ILE A 11 13.78 -3.80 -8.52
CA ILE A 11 13.61 -3.06 -7.27
C ILE A 11 14.30 -1.70 -7.37
N GLY A 12 15.53 -1.65 -7.90
CA GLY A 12 16.27 -0.41 -8.14
C GLY A 12 15.48 0.60 -8.97
N THR A 13 14.77 0.14 -9.99
CA THR A 13 13.88 0.97 -10.80
C THR A 13 12.65 1.43 -10.00
N LEU A 14 12.00 0.52 -9.27
CA LEU A 14 10.81 0.82 -8.46
C LEU A 14 11.10 1.80 -7.31
N LEU A 15 12.31 1.79 -6.76
CA LEU A 15 12.76 2.74 -5.73
C LEU A 15 12.79 4.19 -6.23
N GLN A 16 12.88 4.42 -7.55
CA GLN A 16 12.88 5.75 -8.17
C GLN A 16 11.50 6.22 -8.62
N VAL A 17 10.47 5.38 -8.51
CA VAL A 17 9.11 5.72 -8.93
C VAL A 17 8.53 6.75 -7.97
N ASP A 18 8.00 7.83 -8.53
CA ASP A 18 7.41 8.92 -7.75
C ASP A 18 6.04 8.56 -7.13
N ASP A 19 5.62 9.37 -6.17
CA ASP A 19 4.39 9.18 -5.41
C ASP A 19 3.14 9.22 -6.30
N GLN A 20 3.17 9.96 -7.42
CA GLN A 20 2.04 10.11 -8.34
C GLN A 20 1.83 8.84 -9.19
N ALA A 21 2.91 8.24 -9.68
CA ALA A 21 2.87 6.96 -10.37
C ALA A 21 2.39 5.83 -9.43
N TRP A 22 2.83 5.81 -8.16
CA TRP A 22 2.31 4.88 -7.15
C TRP A 22 0.83 5.13 -6.83
N GLY A 23 0.41 6.39 -6.73
CA GLY A 23 -0.99 6.75 -6.54
C GLY A 23 -1.87 6.26 -7.69
N ALA A 24 -1.44 6.50 -8.93
CA ALA A 24 -2.15 6.02 -10.10
C ALA A 24 -2.16 4.49 -10.22
N TYR A 25 -1.09 3.80 -9.79
CA TYR A 25 -1.09 2.34 -9.60
C TYR A 25 -2.17 1.90 -8.61
N ALA A 26 -2.28 2.55 -7.44
CA ALA A 26 -3.32 2.23 -6.46
C ALA A 26 -4.74 2.44 -7.05
N PHE A 27 -4.96 3.56 -7.76
CA PHE A 27 -6.22 3.80 -8.48
C PHE A 27 -6.51 2.75 -9.55
N SER A 28 -5.51 2.24 -10.26
CA SER A 28 -5.70 1.22 -11.31
C SER A 28 -6.31 -0.10 -10.80
N ARG A 29 -6.18 -0.34 -9.48
CA ARG A 29 -6.72 -1.49 -8.75
C ARG A 29 -8.06 -1.18 -8.06
N ASP A 30 -8.51 0.07 -8.08
CA ASP A 30 -9.81 0.48 -7.55
C ASP A 30 -10.93 0.16 -8.55
N VAL A 31 -12.09 -0.25 -8.04
CA VAL A 31 -13.29 -0.55 -8.85
C VAL A 31 -13.81 0.71 -9.56
N LEU A 32 -13.49 1.89 -9.04
CA LEU A 32 -13.92 3.19 -9.56
C LEU A 32 -12.92 3.80 -10.55
N LYS A 33 -11.85 3.09 -10.94
CA LYS A 33 -10.78 3.64 -11.80
C LYS A 33 -11.24 4.33 -13.09
N ARG A 34 -12.32 3.83 -13.71
CA ARG A 34 -12.88 4.40 -14.95
C ARG A 34 -13.79 5.62 -14.71
N ARG A 35 -14.07 5.95 -13.45
CA ARG A 35 -15.00 7.03 -13.05
C ARG A 35 -14.30 8.28 -12.56
N ILE A 36 -13.00 8.21 -12.27
CA ILE A 36 -12.21 9.33 -11.78
C ILE A 36 -11.32 9.82 -12.91
N ARG A 37 -11.26 11.13 -13.14
CA ARG A 37 -10.40 11.71 -14.18
C ARG A 37 -8.93 11.73 -13.73
N PRO A 38 -7.94 11.62 -14.63
CA PRO A 38 -6.52 11.61 -14.23
C PRO A 38 -6.08 12.80 -13.38
N GLU A 39 -6.51 14.03 -13.73
CA GLU A 39 -6.21 15.24 -12.94
C GLU A 39 -6.79 15.17 -11.52
N GLN A 40 -8.00 14.59 -11.40
CA GLN A 40 -8.64 14.38 -10.11
C GLN A 40 -7.93 13.29 -9.30
N MET A 41 -7.48 12.21 -9.94
CA MET A 41 -6.66 11.18 -9.28
C MET A 41 -5.40 11.78 -8.70
N ALA A 42 -4.67 12.60 -9.47
CA ALA A 42 -3.43 13.21 -9.02
C ALA A 42 -3.61 14.08 -7.77
N LYS A 43 -4.65 14.94 -7.78
CA LYS A 43 -5.02 15.75 -6.62
C LYS A 43 -5.40 14.89 -5.42
N MET A 44 -6.23 13.87 -5.63
CA MET A 44 -6.66 12.97 -4.56
C MET A 44 -5.50 12.17 -3.97
N THR A 45 -4.51 11.80 -4.79
CA THR A 45 -3.26 11.18 -4.34
C THR A 45 -2.51 12.13 -3.40
N ASP A 46 -2.32 13.39 -3.76
CA ASP A 46 -1.62 14.37 -2.90
C ASP A 46 -2.35 14.58 -1.56
N GLU A 47 -3.67 14.69 -1.59
CA GLU A 47 -4.49 14.84 -0.38
C GLU A 47 -4.44 13.60 0.52
N ALA A 48 -4.49 12.39 -0.05
CA ALA A 48 -4.33 11.14 0.69
C ALA A 48 -2.92 10.99 1.29
N ILE A 49 -1.88 11.36 0.55
CA ILE A 49 -0.50 11.37 1.05
C ILE A 49 -0.36 12.33 2.23
N CYS A 50 -0.90 13.55 2.09
CA CYS A 50 -0.90 14.55 3.15
C CYS A 50 -1.64 14.05 4.40
N CYS A 51 -2.80 13.40 4.20
CA CYS A 51 -3.58 12.78 5.27
C CYS A 51 -2.74 11.76 6.04
N GLY A 52 -2.12 10.79 5.35
CA GLY A 52 -1.26 9.77 5.97
C GLY A 52 -0.11 10.36 6.77
N LYS A 53 0.63 11.32 6.19
CA LYS A 53 1.75 12.03 6.86
C LYS A 53 1.28 12.77 8.11
N ASN A 54 0.17 13.48 8.03
CA ASN A 54 -0.35 14.26 9.16
C ASN A 54 -0.79 13.36 10.30
N TYR A 55 -1.47 12.24 10.02
CA TYR A 55 -1.86 11.29 11.06
C TYR A 55 -0.66 10.54 11.65
N ALA A 56 0.36 10.21 10.87
CA ALA A 56 1.60 9.64 11.42
C ALA A 56 2.23 10.60 12.42
N LYS A 57 2.42 11.88 12.04
CA LYS A 57 2.94 12.92 12.94
C LYS A 57 2.08 13.10 14.19
N ARG A 58 0.76 13.10 14.04
CA ARG A 58 -0.20 13.20 15.15
C ARG A 58 -0.08 12.02 16.11
N MET A 59 -0.03 10.78 15.59
CA MET A 59 0.09 9.59 16.43
C MET A 59 1.44 9.53 17.13
N ILE A 60 2.52 9.88 16.44
CA ILE A 60 3.87 9.99 17.03
C ILE A 60 3.88 11.02 18.16
N ALA A 61 3.29 12.21 17.96
CA ALA A 61 3.23 13.26 18.96
C ALA A 61 2.35 12.85 20.17
N HIS A 62 1.21 12.21 19.91
CA HIS A 62 0.27 11.79 20.95
C HIS A 62 0.82 10.67 21.83
N TYR A 63 1.46 9.66 21.23
CA TYR A 63 1.96 8.49 21.95
C TYR A 63 3.46 8.58 22.31
N GLY A 64 4.19 9.55 21.78
CA GLY A 64 5.60 9.79 22.08
C GLY A 64 6.54 8.68 21.60
N CYS A 65 6.18 7.95 20.54
CA CYS A 65 6.96 6.85 19.99
C CYS A 65 6.82 6.77 18.46
N LYS A 66 7.86 6.25 17.80
CA LYS A 66 7.88 5.99 16.35
C LYS A 66 7.94 4.50 16.00
N ASP A 67 8.28 3.67 16.99
CA ASP A 67 8.31 2.22 16.83
C ASP A 67 6.87 1.70 16.63
N ALA A 68 6.64 0.98 15.53
CA ALA A 68 5.31 0.51 15.15
C ALA A 68 4.72 -0.48 16.18
N ARG A 69 5.53 -1.39 16.73
CA ARG A 69 5.10 -2.35 17.76
C ARG A 69 4.67 -1.62 19.03
N MET A 70 5.49 -0.70 19.51
CA MET A 70 5.17 0.13 20.67
C MET A 70 3.95 1.02 20.44
N LEU A 71 3.78 1.56 19.24
CA LEU A 71 2.60 2.34 18.88
C LEU A 71 1.34 1.47 18.95
N ALA A 72 1.36 0.27 18.36
CA ALA A 72 0.25 -0.69 18.45
C ALA A 72 -0.10 -1.02 19.92
N GLU A 73 0.90 -1.31 20.75
CA GLU A 73 0.72 -1.58 22.18
C GLU A 73 0.06 -0.40 22.92
N LYS A 74 0.57 0.83 22.73
CA LYS A 74 0.01 2.03 23.35
C LYS A 74 -1.41 2.34 22.86
N MET A 75 -1.69 2.02 21.60
CA MET A 75 -3.02 2.08 21.03
C MET A 75 -3.94 0.95 21.51
N LYS A 76 -3.44 -0.01 22.31
CA LYS A 76 -4.14 -1.21 22.78
C LYS A 76 -4.60 -2.12 21.62
N ILE A 77 -3.82 -2.18 20.55
CA ILE A 77 -4.04 -3.08 19.42
C ILE A 77 -3.32 -4.40 19.70
N LYS A 78 -4.04 -5.51 19.57
CA LYS A 78 -3.53 -6.87 19.70
C LYS A 78 -2.93 -7.30 18.36
N VAL A 79 -1.62 -7.43 18.32
CA VAL A 79 -0.90 -7.95 17.16
C VAL A 79 -0.70 -9.45 17.32
N GLN A 80 -1.16 -10.24 16.35
CA GLN A 80 -0.99 -11.68 16.29
C GLN A 80 -0.22 -12.08 15.04
N PHE A 81 0.65 -13.07 15.17
CA PHE A 81 1.39 -13.64 14.04
C PHE A 81 0.77 -14.97 13.63
N GLU A 82 0.56 -15.13 12.33
CA GLU A 82 0.02 -16.32 11.72
C GLU A 82 0.97 -16.85 10.64
N PRO A 83 1.05 -18.18 10.44
CA PRO A 83 1.99 -18.77 9.49
C PRO A 83 1.71 -18.35 8.05
N SER A 84 0.45 -18.37 7.60
CA SER A 84 0.03 -17.92 6.28
C SER A 84 -1.50 -17.94 6.13
N SER A 85 -2.06 -17.00 5.37
CA SER A 85 -3.44 -17.10 4.85
C SER A 85 -3.45 -16.84 3.34
N ILE A 86 -3.27 -17.91 2.56
CA ILE A 86 -3.55 -17.87 1.12
C ILE A 86 -5.07 -18.03 0.96
N THR A 87 -5.76 -16.96 0.59
CA THR A 87 -7.21 -17.03 0.30
C THR A 87 -7.41 -16.90 -1.22
N GLY A 88 -7.62 -18.04 -1.89
CA GLY A 88 -7.72 -18.09 -3.35
C GLY A 88 -6.43 -17.64 -4.04
N ASN A 89 -6.52 -16.69 -4.98
CA ASN A 89 -5.36 -16.13 -5.71
C ASN A 89 -4.76 -14.86 -5.06
N ARG A 90 -5.17 -14.48 -3.84
CA ARG A 90 -4.62 -13.30 -3.14
C ARG A 90 -3.83 -13.72 -1.91
N ILE A 91 -2.62 -13.21 -1.82
CA ILE A 91 -1.76 -13.36 -0.66
C ILE A 91 -2.10 -12.20 0.27
N LEU A 92 -2.63 -12.53 1.45
CA LEU A 92 -2.83 -11.57 2.52
C LEU A 92 -1.52 -11.47 3.29
N PHE A 93 -1.04 -10.26 3.56
CA PHE A 93 0.21 -10.04 4.30
C PHE A 93 -0.05 -9.64 5.75
N ALA A 94 -1.07 -8.81 5.94
CA ALA A 94 -1.65 -8.54 7.24
C ALA A 94 -3.11 -8.12 7.05
N CYS A 95 -3.83 -8.04 8.15
CA CYS A 95 -5.21 -7.57 8.18
C CYS A 95 -5.53 -6.96 9.54
N TYR A 96 -5.98 -5.71 9.53
CA TYR A 96 -6.69 -5.10 10.62
C TYR A 96 -8.15 -5.55 10.65
N THR A 97 -8.56 -6.12 11.78
CA THR A 97 -9.95 -6.42 12.10
C THR A 97 -10.40 -5.48 13.23
N PRO A 98 -11.35 -4.56 12.97
CA PRO A 98 -11.86 -3.67 14.00
C PRO A 98 -12.44 -4.45 15.20
N PRO A 99 -12.32 -3.89 16.42
CA PRO A 99 -11.75 -2.58 16.72
C PRO A 99 -10.24 -2.58 17.04
N ASP A 100 -9.66 -3.73 17.38
CA ASP A 100 -8.38 -3.78 18.10
C ASP A 100 -7.46 -4.94 17.70
N HIS A 101 -7.65 -5.59 16.55
CA HIS A 101 -6.87 -6.77 16.18
C HIS A 101 -6.11 -6.58 14.86
N ILE A 102 -4.83 -6.93 14.82
CA ILE A 102 -4.03 -7.02 13.61
C ILE A 102 -3.43 -8.43 13.53
N ALA A 103 -3.72 -9.14 12.44
CA ALA A 103 -3.06 -10.40 12.11
C ALA A 103 -1.95 -10.13 11.09
N ILE A 104 -0.72 -10.59 11.33
CA ILE A 104 0.44 -10.49 10.43
C ILE A 104 0.84 -11.89 9.98
N MET A 105 1.02 -12.08 8.67
CA MET A 105 1.47 -13.33 8.09
C MET A 105 3.01 -13.39 8.07
N ASP A 106 3.61 -14.31 8.80
CA ASP A 106 5.08 -14.42 8.94
C ASP A 106 5.76 -14.95 7.68
N GLU A 107 5.19 -15.97 7.03
CA GLU A 107 5.82 -16.63 5.88
C GLU A 107 6.09 -15.68 4.69
N PRO A 108 5.16 -14.80 4.25
CA PRO A 108 5.45 -13.83 3.20
C PRO A 108 6.62 -12.90 3.51
N ILE A 109 6.69 -12.42 4.75
CA ILE A 109 7.73 -11.48 5.21
C ILE A 109 9.09 -12.19 5.20
N ARG A 110 9.15 -13.38 5.79
CA ARG A 110 10.37 -14.19 5.83
C ARG A 110 10.85 -14.55 4.42
N ARG A 111 9.94 -14.90 3.52
CA ARG A 111 10.27 -15.24 2.12
C ARG A 111 10.81 -14.06 1.35
N ALA A 112 10.19 -12.88 1.48
CA ALA A 112 10.69 -11.67 0.84
C ALA A 112 12.09 -11.29 1.34
N ALA A 113 12.32 -11.31 2.66
CA ALA A 113 13.64 -11.02 3.22
C ALA A 113 14.72 -12.01 2.76
N LEU A 114 14.39 -13.31 2.70
CA LEU A 114 15.30 -14.34 2.19
C LEU A 114 15.60 -14.14 0.70
N LEU A 115 14.57 -13.84 -0.10
CA LEU A 115 14.70 -13.57 -1.52
C LEU A 115 15.63 -12.39 -1.80
N VAL A 116 15.46 -11.26 -1.10
CA VAL A 116 16.37 -10.11 -1.24
C VAL A 116 17.80 -10.50 -0.86
N SER A 117 17.98 -11.25 0.23
CA SER A 117 19.30 -11.70 0.66
C SER A 117 20.02 -12.59 -0.37
N GLN A 118 19.27 -13.30 -1.21
CA GLN A 118 19.80 -14.24 -2.20
C GLN A 118 19.97 -13.62 -3.59
N GLU A 119 19.00 -12.82 -4.04
CA GLU A 119 18.90 -12.33 -5.43
C GLU A 119 19.15 -10.81 -5.56
N ALA A 120 19.22 -10.05 -4.45
CA ALA A 120 19.47 -8.61 -4.45
C ALA A 120 20.29 -8.16 -3.22
N PRO A 121 21.50 -8.69 -3.02
CA PRO A 121 22.30 -8.45 -1.81
C PRO A 121 22.61 -6.97 -1.56
N GLY A 122 22.65 -6.14 -2.62
CA GLY A 122 22.85 -4.69 -2.50
C GLY A 122 21.70 -3.96 -1.81
N LEU A 123 20.53 -4.60 -1.66
CA LEU A 123 19.30 -4.01 -1.13
C LEU A 123 18.87 -4.58 0.23
N VAL A 124 19.66 -5.49 0.82
CA VAL A 124 19.32 -6.17 2.08
C VAL A 124 19.03 -5.19 3.22
N GLU A 125 19.80 -4.12 3.35
CA GLU A 125 19.60 -3.12 4.41
C GLU A 125 18.29 -2.33 4.26
N LEU A 126 17.67 -2.29 3.07
CA LEU A 126 16.37 -1.65 2.86
C LEU A 126 15.19 -2.59 3.17
N PHE A 127 15.42 -3.91 3.09
CA PHE A 127 14.36 -4.92 3.15
C PHE A 127 14.69 -6.03 4.15
N ARG A 128 15.23 -5.66 5.32
CA ARG A 128 15.41 -6.60 6.43
C ARG A 128 14.03 -7.08 6.89
N GLN A 129 13.96 -8.29 7.44
CA GLN A 129 12.70 -8.88 7.87
C GLN A 129 11.92 -7.97 8.83
N ASP A 130 12.60 -7.33 9.79
CA ASP A 130 11.98 -6.40 10.72
C ASP A 130 11.46 -5.12 10.03
N ASP A 131 12.15 -4.61 9.02
CA ASP A 131 11.75 -3.39 8.29
C ASP A 131 10.51 -3.66 7.42
N ILE A 132 10.47 -4.80 6.72
CA ILE A 132 9.28 -5.25 5.98
C ILE A 132 8.09 -5.39 6.95
N MET A 133 8.30 -6.06 8.08
CA MET A 133 7.25 -6.27 9.07
C MET A 133 6.78 -4.95 9.69
N ASN A 134 7.68 -4.02 10.04
CA ASN A 134 7.31 -2.72 10.60
C ASN A 134 6.56 -1.86 9.57
N THR A 135 6.91 -1.99 8.29
CA THR A 135 6.20 -1.31 7.20
C THR A 135 4.75 -1.82 7.09
N ILE A 136 4.56 -3.14 7.09
CA ILE A 136 3.24 -3.78 7.04
C ILE A 136 2.43 -3.46 8.30
N LEU A 137 3.04 -3.55 9.48
CA LEU A 137 2.36 -3.22 10.74
C LEU A 137 1.94 -1.74 10.77
N GLY A 138 2.81 -0.83 10.33
CA GLY A 138 2.47 0.59 10.23
C GLY A 138 1.28 0.86 9.28
N HIS A 139 1.17 0.10 8.19
CA HIS A 139 0.03 0.16 7.28
C HIS A 139 -1.27 -0.25 8.01
N GLU A 140 -1.28 -1.38 8.72
CA GLU A 140 -2.49 -1.81 9.44
C GLU A 140 -2.82 -0.92 10.65
N ILE A 141 -1.82 -0.33 11.31
CA ILE A 141 -2.04 0.69 12.34
C ILE A 141 -2.77 1.89 11.75
N PHE A 142 -2.44 2.32 10.52
CA PHE A 142 -3.18 3.39 9.87
C PHE A 142 -4.66 3.05 9.73
N HIS A 143 -5.03 1.83 9.34
CA HIS A 143 -6.44 1.43 9.26
C HIS A 143 -7.14 1.48 10.62
N ALA A 144 -6.45 1.13 11.70
CA ALA A 144 -6.97 1.31 13.06
C ALA A 144 -7.13 2.79 13.46
N VAL A 145 -6.24 3.67 13.00
CA VAL A 145 -6.38 5.13 13.15
C VAL A 145 -7.56 5.63 12.32
N GLU A 146 -7.70 5.16 11.08
CA GLU A 146 -8.75 5.53 10.16
C GLU A 146 -10.15 5.20 10.69
N ASP A 147 -10.29 4.04 11.34
CA ASP A 147 -11.52 3.63 12.02
C ASP A 147 -11.84 4.55 13.22
N ARG A 148 -10.84 4.88 14.05
CA ARG A 148 -11.02 5.76 15.24
C ARG A 148 -11.37 7.20 14.90
N TYR A 149 -10.90 7.71 13.76
CA TYR A 149 -11.07 9.10 13.33
C TYR A 149 -11.91 9.20 12.06
N GLU A 150 -12.83 8.24 11.84
CA GLU A 150 -13.53 8.11 10.57
C GLU A 150 -14.41 9.32 10.18
N SER A 151 -14.81 10.13 11.15
CA SER A 151 -15.64 11.31 10.95
C SER A 151 -14.88 12.54 10.42
N GLU A 152 -13.55 12.54 10.52
CA GLU A 152 -12.70 13.68 10.16
C GLU A 152 -11.64 13.36 9.09
N MET A 153 -11.27 12.09 8.92
CA MET A 153 -10.21 11.72 7.98
C MET A 153 -10.63 11.91 6.52
N TYR A 154 -9.75 12.54 5.74
CA TYR A 154 -9.96 12.79 4.30
C TYR A 154 -10.34 11.51 3.53
N THR A 155 -9.63 10.41 3.79
CA THR A 155 -9.86 9.11 3.16
C THR A 155 -11.25 8.51 3.44
N ARG A 156 -11.95 9.00 4.48
CA ARG A 156 -13.29 8.56 4.89
C ARG A 156 -14.39 9.53 4.50
N THR A 157 -14.07 10.82 4.48
CA THR A 157 -15.00 11.92 4.20
C THR A 157 -15.10 12.23 2.71
N GLU A 158 -14.02 12.07 1.96
CA GLU A 158 -14.00 12.27 0.51
C GLU A 158 -14.83 11.20 -0.21
N LYS A 159 -15.70 11.65 -1.11
CA LYS A 159 -16.56 10.77 -1.92
C LYS A 159 -16.64 11.33 -3.33
N ILE A 160 -16.59 10.43 -4.31
CA ILE A 160 -16.84 10.82 -5.70
C ILE A 160 -18.32 10.70 -6.02
N VAL A 161 -18.88 11.66 -6.75
CA VAL A 161 -20.23 11.59 -7.30
C VAL A 161 -20.21 10.67 -8.52
N LEU A 162 -20.94 9.56 -8.45
CA LEU A 162 -21.06 8.58 -9.53
C LEU A 162 -22.09 9.00 -10.57
N TRP A 163 -23.22 9.56 -10.12
CA TRP A 163 -24.27 10.08 -10.98
C TRP A 163 -25.17 11.05 -10.23
N HIS A 164 -25.87 11.87 -11.01
CA HIS A 164 -26.92 12.76 -10.55
C HIS A 164 -28.21 12.46 -11.30
N PHE A 165 -29.30 12.20 -10.58
CA PHE A 165 -30.61 12.00 -11.19
C PHE A 165 -31.68 12.63 -10.30
N LEU A 166 -32.46 13.54 -10.90
CA LEU A 166 -33.59 14.23 -10.25
C LEU A 166 -33.27 14.80 -8.85
N GLY A 167 -32.12 15.47 -8.70
CA GLY A 167 -31.70 16.09 -7.43
C GLY A 167 -31.01 15.15 -6.45
N LEU A 168 -30.98 13.84 -6.71
CA LEU A 168 -30.26 12.87 -5.90
C LEU A 168 -28.84 12.65 -6.46
N GLN A 169 -27.85 12.64 -5.56
CA GLN A 169 -26.47 12.27 -5.86
C GLN A 169 -26.16 10.90 -5.26
N ASN A 170 -25.61 10.01 -6.08
CA ASN A 170 -25.01 8.78 -5.58
C ASN A 170 -23.50 9.01 -5.43
N CYS A 171 -23.00 8.87 -4.20
CA CYS A 171 -21.59 9.09 -3.89
C CYS A 171 -20.96 7.79 -3.39
N SER A 172 -19.75 7.48 -3.85
CA SER A 172 -18.99 6.32 -3.40
C SER A 172 -17.69 6.72 -2.71
N LYS A 173 -17.30 5.94 -1.69
CA LYS A 173 -15.96 6.00 -1.12
C LYS A 173 -14.95 5.47 -2.15
N VAL A 174 -13.75 6.03 -2.12
CA VAL A 174 -12.64 5.63 -2.99
C VAL A 174 -11.64 4.86 -2.14
N ARG A 175 -11.56 3.55 -2.33
CA ARG A 175 -10.72 2.68 -1.50
C ARG A 175 -9.24 3.00 -1.68
N ALA A 176 -8.82 3.37 -2.89
CA ALA A 176 -7.45 3.76 -3.18
C ALA A 176 -6.93 4.88 -2.26
N LEU A 177 -7.77 5.79 -1.76
CA LEU A 177 -7.34 6.85 -0.85
C LEU A 177 -6.84 6.30 0.49
N SER A 178 -7.57 5.33 1.04
CA SER A 178 -7.20 4.66 2.29
C SER A 178 -5.87 3.94 2.12
N GLU A 179 -5.68 3.22 1.02
CA GLU A 179 -4.42 2.52 0.71
C GLU A 179 -3.24 3.50 0.53
N ILE A 180 -3.41 4.58 -0.24
CA ILE A 180 -2.38 5.61 -0.46
C ILE A 180 -1.99 6.29 0.87
N ALA A 181 -2.98 6.64 1.68
CA ALA A 181 -2.74 7.26 2.97
C ALA A 181 -2.06 6.30 3.96
N ALA A 182 -2.42 5.01 3.95
CA ALA A 182 -1.76 3.99 4.76
C ALA A 182 -0.27 3.84 4.39
N MET A 183 0.04 3.82 3.08
CA MET A 183 1.43 3.79 2.61
C MET A 183 2.19 5.07 3.00
N SER A 184 1.57 6.23 2.90
CA SER A 184 2.18 7.49 3.33
C SER A 184 2.39 7.55 4.85
N PHE A 185 1.45 7.04 5.63
CA PHE A 185 1.54 6.95 7.09
C PHE A 185 2.70 6.05 7.51
N THR A 186 2.79 4.85 6.96
CA THR A 186 3.85 3.90 7.34
C THR A 186 5.23 4.39 6.88
N ARG A 187 5.31 5.07 5.72
CA ARG A 187 6.53 5.75 5.26
C ARG A 187 7.02 6.78 6.28
N GLU A 188 6.14 7.66 6.75
CA GLU A 188 6.47 8.70 7.73
C GLU A 188 6.82 8.09 9.11
N LEU A 189 6.07 7.07 9.55
CA LEU A 189 6.29 6.38 10.83
C LEU A 189 7.68 5.72 10.87
N ASN A 190 8.02 4.97 9.83
CA ASN A 190 9.26 4.21 9.72
C ASN A 190 10.43 5.01 9.11
N ARG A 191 10.20 6.27 8.67
CA ARG A 191 11.20 7.14 8.02
C ARG A 191 11.81 6.51 6.76
N LEU A 192 10.97 5.95 5.91
CA LEU A 192 11.41 5.31 4.67
C LEU A 192 11.61 6.38 3.58
N ASP A 193 12.72 6.28 2.87
CA ASP A 193 13.05 7.20 1.77
C ASP A 193 12.33 6.82 0.47
N TYR A 194 11.71 5.64 0.41
CA TYR A 194 10.97 5.11 -0.75
C TYR A 194 9.48 4.89 -0.44
N SER A 195 8.69 4.65 -1.48
CA SER A 195 7.26 4.32 -1.36
C SER A 195 7.04 2.89 -0.87
N PRO A 196 6.29 2.68 0.24
CA PRO A 196 5.99 1.34 0.76
C PRO A 196 5.23 0.42 -0.20
N PHE A 197 4.58 0.97 -1.24
CA PHE A 197 3.95 0.18 -2.30
C PHE A 197 4.93 -0.78 -2.99
N ILE A 198 6.24 -0.58 -2.90
CA ILE A 198 7.23 -1.54 -3.41
C ILE A 198 7.07 -2.94 -2.80
N LEU A 199 6.50 -3.05 -1.59
CA LEU A 199 6.23 -4.33 -0.96
C LEU A 199 5.14 -5.13 -1.70
N ASP A 200 4.20 -4.48 -2.41
CA ASP A 200 3.25 -5.18 -3.27
C ASP A 200 3.99 -5.95 -4.38
N PHE A 201 5.08 -5.41 -4.91
CA PHE A 201 5.92 -6.13 -5.87
C PHE A 201 6.74 -7.21 -5.16
N LEU A 202 7.50 -6.83 -4.13
CA LEU A 202 8.48 -7.71 -3.50
C LEU A 202 7.85 -8.95 -2.87
N LEU A 203 6.76 -8.75 -2.11
CA LEU A 203 6.09 -9.85 -1.42
C LEU A 203 5.48 -10.81 -2.45
N TYR A 204 4.84 -10.30 -3.51
CA TYR A 204 4.30 -11.15 -4.58
C TYR A 204 5.38 -11.87 -5.39
N PHE A 205 6.52 -11.23 -5.66
CA PHE A 205 7.62 -11.85 -6.42
C PHE A 205 8.13 -13.13 -5.74
N SER A 206 8.10 -13.16 -4.40
CA SER A 206 8.50 -14.33 -3.62
C SER A 206 7.59 -15.56 -3.78
N TYR A 207 6.39 -15.41 -4.37
CA TYR A 207 5.45 -16.49 -4.65
C TYR A 207 5.20 -16.72 -6.14
N ASP A 208 5.02 -15.64 -6.90
CA ASP A 208 4.75 -15.65 -8.33
C ASP A 208 5.48 -14.50 -9.02
N SER A 209 6.65 -14.79 -9.59
CA SER A 209 7.43 -13.79 -10.31
C SER A 209 6.71 -13.28 -11.56
N SER A 210 5.89 -14.10 -12.22
CA SER A 210 5.17 -13.67 -13.43
C SER A 210 4.08 -12.65 -13.07
N GLY A 211 3.35 -12.90 -11.98
CA GLY A 211 2.39 -11.96 -11.39
C GLY A 211 3.06 -10.67 -10.92
N ALA A 212 4.21 -10.77 -10.26
CA ALA A 212 4.98 -9.60 -9.81
C ALA A 212 5.52 -8.76 -10.99
N GLU A 213 5.94 -9.39 -12.09
CA GLU A 213 6.29 -8.64 -13.30
C GLU A 213 5.10 -7.86 -13.88
N SER A 214 3.86 -8.33 -13.68
CA SER A 214 2.68 -7.51 -14.03
C SER A 214 2.61 -6.25 -13.19
N ILE A 215 2.81 -6.35 -11.87
CA ILE A 215 2.86 -5.19 -10.97
C ILE A 215 3.94 -4.21 -11.44
N TYR A 216 5.14 -4.71 -11.71
CA TYR A 216 6.24 -3.90 -12.23
C TYR A 216 5.86 -3.16 -13.52
N ARG A 217 5.29 -3.86 -14.50
CA ARG A 217 4.84 -3.26 -15.76
C ARG A 217 3.69 -2.27 -15.58
N ASP A 218 2.76 -2.55 -14.67
CA ASP A 218 1.60 -1.69 -14.44
C ASP A 218 2.04 -0.37 -13.79
N VAL A 219 2.94 -0.41 -12.80
CA VAL A 219 3.51 0.80 -12.17
C VAL A 219 4.25 1.67 -13.19
N LEU A 220 5.14 1.06 -14.00
CA LEU A 220 5.92 1.80 -15.00
C LEU A 220 5.07 2.22 -16.21
N GLY A 221 4.06 1.43 -16.58
CA GLY A 221 3.12 1.75 -17.66
C GLY A 221 2.25 2.95 -17.31
N VAL A 222 1.82 3.03 -16.05
CA VAL A 222 1.09 4.17 -15.51
C VAL A 222 2.00 5.41 -15.44
N GLY A 223 3.22 5.27 -14.94
CA GLY A 223 4.20 6.38 -14.88
C GLY A 223 4.64 6.91 -16.26
N SER A 224 4.50 6.10 -17.32
CA SER A 224 4.82 6.51 -18.70
C SER A 224 3.61 7.04 -19.50
N GLY A 225 2.45 7.24 -18.85
CA GLY A 225 1.23 7.74 -19.50
C GLY A 225 0.55 6.71 -20.43
N ARG A 226 0.98 5.45 -20.41
CA ARG A 226 0.31 4.37 -21.15
C ARG A 226 -0.87 3.86 -20.33
N CYS A 227 -1.98 4.59 -20.37
CA CYS A 227 -3.28 4.00 -20.06
C CYS A 227 -3.47 2.81 -21.01
N ARG A 228 -3.42 1.58 -20.48
CA ARG A 228 -3.90 0.41 -21.23
C ARG A 228 -5.36 0.68 -21.57
N GLU A 229 -5.63 0.94 -22.85
CA GLU A 229 -6.97 0.88 -23.40
C GLU A 229 -7.57 -0.45 -22.97
N ALA A 230 -8.79 -0.40 -22.44
CA ALA A 230 -9.53 -1.60 -22.13
C ALA A 230 -9.65 -2.38 -23.44
N VAL A 231 -9.07 -3.58 -23.48
CA VAL A 231 -9.48 -4.58 -24.47
C VAL A 231 -10.98 -4.75 -24.24
N GLU A 232 -11.76 -4.34 -25.23
CA GLU A 232 -13.17 -4.66 -25.30
C GLU A 232 -13.26 -6.18 -25.42
N ASP A 233 -13.63 -6.84 -24.32
CA ASP A 233 -14.14 -8.20 -24.40
C ASP A 233 -15.50 -8.11 -25.10
N HIS A 234 -15.47 -8.15 -26.43
CA HIS A 234 -16.60 -8.56 -27.25
C HIS A 234 -16.61 -10.09 -27.27
N GLU A 235 -17.50 -10.67 -26.46
CA GLU A 235 -18.54 -11.65 -26.84
C GLU A 235 -19.17 -12.30 -25.59
#